data_AF-A0A5B2UD53-F1
#
_entry.id   AF-A0A5B2UD53-F1
#
_cell.length_a   1.000
_cell.length_b   1.000
_cell.length_c   1.000
_cell.angle_alpha   90.00
_cell.angle_beta   90.00
_cell.angle_gamma   90.00
#
_symmetry.space_group_name_H-M   'P 1'
#
loop_
_entity.id
_entity.type
_entity.pdbx_description
1 polymer ?
#
loop_
_entity_poly.entity_id
_entity_poly.type
_entity_poly.pdbx_seq_one_letter_code
_entity_poly.pdbx_strand_id
1 'polypeptide(L)'
;MRSLKNLRIIESIQSKKLVFEESSYDKFETISIYFGFSALAGASLLFLRGITTSLNNSFEYLILIGLFLFSVYVLYCKYTEKHLKEINFDIPKEEAKNRIIEYGKKHHYRISNVSGNLIFLNEPSDIYSLGKDYEQTTIIFFKDNAILYTLIKEGSRSNFTVLLSQHLTKSDFKKILQPKYREPIKRETYFNSFFHGL
;
A
#
# COMPACT_ATOMS: atom_id res chain seq x y z
N MET A 1 -16.19 0.10 5.86
CA MET A 1 -15.88 0.09 4.42
C MET A 1 -15.86 1.52 3.94
N ARG A 2 -14.72 2.00 3.44
CA ARG A 2 -14.74 3.22 2.64
C ARG A 2 -15.67 2.94 1.48
N SER A 3 -16.63 3.84 1.28
CA SER A 3 -17.60 3.65 0.22
C SER A 3 -16.91 3.97 -1.11
N LEU A 4 -16.17 3.01 -1.66
CA LEU A 4 -15.74 3.01 -3.07
C LEU A 4 -16.95 2.98 -4.04
N LYS A 5 -18.19 3.01 -3.52
CA LYS A 5 -19.44 3.02 -4.29
C LYS A 5 -19.51 4.13 -5.35
N ASN A 6 -18.76 5.23 -5.16
CA ASN A 6 -18.72 6.37 -6.08
C ASN A 6 -17.32 6.59 -6.69
N LEU A 7 -16.59 5.52 -6.99
CA LEU A 7 -15.30 5.61 -7.67
C LEU A 7 -15.47 6.17 -9.09
N ARG A 8 -14.84 7.32 -9.36
CA ARG A 8 -14.86 7.96 -10.68
C ARG A 8 -13.70 7.45 -11.52
N ILE A 9 -13.95 6.36 -12.25
CA ILE A 9 -12.91 5.62 -13.01
C ILE A 9 -12.18 6.52 -14.02
N ILE A 10 -12.91 7.23 -14.86
CA ILE A 10 -12.33 8.07 -15.93
C ILE A 10 -11.49 9.20 -15.35
N GLU A 11 -12.04 9.93 -14.38
CA GLU A 11 -11.31 11.00 -13.69
C GLU A 11 -10.07 10.47 -12.97
N SER A 12 -10.15 9.27 -12.40
CA SER A 12 -9.02 8.66 -11.70
C SER A 12 -7.87 8.32 -12.65
N ILE A 13 -8.18 7.76 -13.82
CA ILE A 13 -7.21 7.42 -14.86
C ILE A 13 -6.57 8.69 -15.44
N GLN A 14 -7.36 9.74 -15.68
CA GLN A 14 -6.89 11.01 -16.25
C GLN A 14 -6.00 11.78 -15.27
N SER A 15 -6.41 11.88 -14.00
CA SER A 15 -5.66 12.60 -12.96
C SER A 15 -4.50 11.80 -12.37
N LYS A 16 -4.33 10.52 -12.75
CA LYS A 16 -3.41 9.56 -12.12
C LYS A 16 -3.55 9.52 -10.59
N LYS A 17 -4.77 9.76 -10.09
CA LYS A 17 -5.09 9.81 -8.66
C LYS A 17 -6.44 9.16 -8.43
N LEU A 18 -6.61 8.41 -7.35
CA LEU A 18 -7.91 7.83 -7.03
C LEU A 18 -8.89 8.93 -6.62
N VAL A 19 -9.97 9.08 -7.40
CA VAL A 19 -11.04 10.06 -7.19
C VAL A 19 -12.32 9.34 -6.80
N PHE A 20 -12.75 9.55 -5.56
CA PHE A 20 -14.00 9.00 -5.02
C PHE A 20 -14.53 9.94 -3.93
N GLU A 21 -15.80 9.77 -3.59
CA GLU A 21 -16.44 10.55 -2.54
C GLU A 21 -16.00 10.07 -1.15
N GLU A 22 -15.27 10.92 -0.43
CA GLU A 22 -14.82 10.63 0.93
C GLU A 22 -15.82 11.12 1.97
N SER A 23 -16.08 10.29 2.98
CA SER A 23 -16.88 10.71 4.12
C SER A 23 -16.14 11.80 4.92
N SER A 24 -16.90 12.64 5.64
CA SER A 24 -16.30 13.65 6.53
C SER A 24 -15.38 13.02 7.59
N TYR A 25 -15.71 11.79 8.05
CA TYR A 25 -14.89 11.04 8.98
C TYR A 25 -13.54 10.63 8.36
N ASP A 26 -13.54 10.12 7.11
CA ASP A 26 -12.30 9.77 6.41
C ASP A 26 -11.36 10.97 6.20
N LYS A 27 -11.93 12.16 5.94
CA LYS A 27 -11.18 13.41 5.82
C LYS A 27 -10.54 13.80 7.16
N PHE A 28 -11.30 13.73 8.25
CA PHE A 28 -10.80 14.04 9.59
C PHE A 28 -9.68 13.09 10.03
N GLU A 29 -9.82 11.79 9.79
CA GLU A 29 -8.76 10.84 10.09
C GLU A 29 -7.49 11.14 9.29
N THR A 30 -7.64 11.50 8.01
CA THR A 30 -6.50 11.86 7.16
C THR A 30 -5.77 13.09 7.72
N ILE A 31 -6.50 14.13 8.13
CA ILE A 31 -5.93 15.32 8.78
C ILE A 31 -5.23 14.93 10.09
N SER A 32 -5.86 14.08 10.90
CA SER A 32 -5.30 13.63 12.18
C SER A 32 -3.99 12.87 12.01
N ILE A 33 -3.88 12.02 10.97
CA ILE A 33 -2.64 11.32 10.62
C ILE A 33 -1.56 12.34 10.22
N TYR A 34 -1.87 13.28 9.33
CA TYR A 34 -0.90 14.32 8.94
C TYR A 34 -0.42 15.12 10.15
N PHE A 35 -1.34 15.61 10.97
CA PHE A 35 -1.00 16.38 12.17
C PHE A 35 -0.17 15.57 13.16
N GLY A 36 -0.60 14.34 13.48
CA GLY A 36 0.08 13.49 14.45
C GLY A 36 1.52 13.15 14.05
N PHE A 37 1.75 12.74 12.80
CA PHE A 37 3.10 12.40 12.34
C PHE A 37 3.96 13.63 12.05
N SER A 38 3.39 14.76 11.65
CA SER A 38 4.14 16.03 11.57
C SER A 38 4.56 16.53 12.94
N ALA A 39 3.69 16.45 13.95
CA ALA A 39 4.01 16.79 15.32
C ALA A 39 5.10 15.87 15.87
N LEU A 40 5.02 14.55 15.61
CA LEU A 40 6.04 13.60 16.02
C LEU A 40 7.39 13.88 15.36
N ALA A 41 7.42 14.15 14.05
CA ALA A 41 8.64 14.52 13.34
C ALA A 41 9.27 15.81 13.91
N GLY A 42 8.45 16.83 14.17
CA GLY A 42 8.88 18.09 14.78
C GLY A 42 9.44 17.89 16.20
N ALA A 43 8.75 17.10 17.03
CA ALA A 43 9.19 16.76 18.38
C ALA A 43 10.52 16.00 18.35
N SER A 44 10.69 15.02 17.46
CA SER A 44 11.96 14.30 17.29
C SER A 44 13.12 15.24 16.96
N LEU A 45 12.91 16.23 16.08
CA LEU A 45 13.93 17.24 15.75
C LEU A 45 14.24 18.16 16.94
N LEU A 46 13.22 18.61 17.68
CA LEU A 46 13.41 19.45 18.87
C LEU A 46 14.20 18.72 19.95
N PHE A 47 13.89 17.44 20.20
CA PHE A 47 14.65 16.63 21.15
C PHE A 47 16.08 16.35 20.66
N LEU A 48 16.28 16.07 19.37
CA LEU A 48 17.64 15.91 18.80
C LEU A 48 18.51 17.15 19.00
N ARG A 49 17.93 18.34 18.86
CA ARG A 49 18.63 19.61 19.10
C ARG A 49 19.00 19.80 20.58
N GLY A 50 18.19 19.27 21.49
CA GLY A 50 18.38 19.42 22.94
C GLY A 50 19.37 18.44 23.56
N ILE A 51 19.78 17.38 22.86
CA ILE A 51 20.73 16.40 23.40
C ILE A 51 22.14 16.97 23.44
N THR A 52 22.74 16.96 24.62
CA THR A 52 24.18 17.19 24.79
C THR A 52 24.98 16.01 24.27
N THR A 53 25.94 16.24 23.37
CA THR A 53 26.81 15.20 22.83
C THR A 53 27.62 14.52 23.95
N SER A 54 27.30 13.26 24.23
CA SER A 54 28.06 12.38 25.13
C SER A 54 28.09 10.97 24.54
N LEU A 55 29.13 10.18 24.86
CA LEU A 55 29.26 8.80 24.37
C LEU A 55 28.06 7.91 24.77
N ASN A 56 27.41 8.24 25.89
CA ASN A 56 26.30 7.47 26.45
C ASN A 56 24.96 7.75 25.74
N ASN A 57 24.86 8.81 24.93
CA ASN A 57 23.61 9.23 24.30
C ASN A 57 23.42 8.64 22.88
N SER A 58 24.34 7.77 22.43
CA SER A 58 24.31 7.18 21.08
C SER A 58 22.99 6.45 20.78
N PHE A 59 22.40 5.80 21.78
CA PHE A 59 21.12 5.10 21.65
C PHE A 59 19.93 6.07 21.52
N GLU A 60 19.93 7.17 22.26
CA GLU A 60 18.90 8.21 22.17
C GLU A 60 18.89 8.86 20.78
N TYR A 61 20.08 9.15 20.22
CA TYR A 61 20.20 9.64 18.84
C TYR A 61 19.61 8.66 17.83
N LEU A 62 19.90 7.37 17.96
CA LEU A 62 19.36 6.35 17.05
C LEU A 62 17.84 6.29 17.11
N ILE A 63 17.25 6.30 18.31
CA ILE A 63 15.80 6.30 18.50
C ILE A 63 15.17 7.53 17.85
N LEU A 64 15.68 8.73 18.15
CA LEU A 64 15.05 9.96 17.66
C LEU A 64 15.21 10.14 16.15
N ILE A 65 16.35 9.77 15.57
CA ILE A 65 16.54 9.73 14.12
C ILE A 65 15.59 8.71 13.50
N GLY A 66 15.46 7.52 14.11
CA GLY A 66 14.53 6.49 13.68
C GLY A 66 13.07 6.97 13.68
N LEU A 67 12.63 7.63 14.77
CA LEU A 67 11.30 8.22 14.88
C LEU A 67 11.05 9.30 13.85
N PHE A 68 12.04 10.16 13.59
CA PHE A 68 11.94 11.20 12.57
C PHE A 68 11.78 10.57 11.17
N LEU A 69 12.67 9.65 10.79
CA LEU A 69 12.63 8.98 9.49
C LEU A 69 11.33 8.19 9.31
N PHE A 70 10.89 7.48 10.35
CA PHE A 70 9.62 6.77 10.34
C PHE A 70 8.43 7.72 10.14
N SER A 71 8.41 8.85 10.84
CA SER A 71 7.32 9.83 10.73
C SER A 71 7.25 10.44 9.33
N VAL A 72 8.38 10.85 8.78
CA VAL A 72 8.47 11.36 7.40
C VAL A 72 8.03 10.28 6.40
N TYR A 73 8.44 9.03 6.62
CA TYR A 73 8.05 7.92 5.77
C TYR A 73 6.53 7.66 5.79
N VAL A 74 5.89 7.69 6.96
CA VAL A 74 4.44 7.53 7.09
C VAL A 74 3.71 8.66 6.36
N LEU A 75 4.15 9.92 6.53
CA LEU A 75 3.59 11.08 5.83
C LEU A 75 3.70 10.93 4.31
N TYR A 76 4.86 10.51 3.81
CA TYR A 76 5.09 10.23 2.39
C TYR A 76 4.17 9.13 1.87
N CYS A 77 4.03 8.03 2.60
CA CYS A 77 3.13 6.94 2.23
C CYS A 77 1.68 7.42 2.19
N LYS A 78 1.24 8.20 3.19
CA LYS A 78 -0.12 8.74 3.23
C LYS A 78 -0.40 9.71 2.10
N TYR A 79 0.57 10.53 1.74
CA TYR A 79 0.48 11.44 0.59
C TYR A 79 0.38 10.68 -0.73
N THR A 80 1.17 9.63 -0.90
CA THR A 80 1.21 8.83 -2.13
C THR A 80 0.11 7.76 -2.22
N GLU A 81 -0.63 7.49 -1.14
CA GLU A 81 -1.70 6.48 -1.06
C GLU A 81 -2.74 6.61 -2.18
N LYS A 82 -3.12 7.83 -2.56
CA LYS A 82 -4.10 8.04 -3.63
C LYS A 82 -3.48 8.14 -5.02
N HIS A 83 -2.16 8.24 -5.14
CA HIS A 83 -1.51 8.39 -6.43
C HIS A 83 -1.43 7.03 -7.13
N LEU A 84 -1.94 6.96 -8.36
CA LEU A 84 -1.90 5.74 -9.14
C LEU A 84 -0.48 5.53 -9.67
N LYS A 85 0.10 4.38 -9.34
CA LYS A 85 1.40 3.94 -9.81
C LYS A 85 1.24 3.24 -11.15
N GLU A 86 2.11 3.56 -12.10
CA GLU A 86 2.06 3.04 -13.46
C GLU A 86 3.07 1.91 -13.65
N ILE A 87 2.63 0.81 -14.26
CA ILE A 87 3.48 -0.29 -14.72
C ILE A 87 3.13 -0.59 -16.17
N ASN A 88 4.07 -0.31 -17.07
CA ASN A 88 3.97 -0.65 -18.48
C ASN A 88 4.27 -2.13 -18.69
N PHE A 89 3.63 -2.72 -19.68
CA PHE A 89 3.84 -4.12 -20.07
C PHE A 89 3.72 -4.28 -21.58
N ASP A 90 4.44 -5.25 -22.15
CA ASP A 90 4.48 -5.49 -23.60
C ASP A 90 3.69 -6.74 -24.01
N ILE A 91 2.80 -7.22 -23.14
CA ILE A 91 1.92 -8.37 -23.37
C ILE A 91 0.50 -7.92 -23.74
N PRO A 92 -0.30 -8.75 -24.42
CA PRO A 92 -1.72 -8.46 -24.65
C PRO A 92 -2.44 -8.16 -23.34
N LYS A 93 -3.30 -7.13 -23.34
CA LYS A 93 -4.06 -6.70 -22.16
C LYS A 93 -4.86 -7.83 -21.50
N GLU A 94 -5.45 -8.72 -22.27
CA GLU A 94 -6.20 -9.87 -21.74
C GLU A 94 -5.27 -10.88 -21.05
N GLU A 95 -4.04 -11.05 -21.54
CA GLU A 95 -3.03 -11.85 -20.85
C GLU A 95 -2.60 -11.20 -19.53
N ALA A 96 -2.35 -9.88 -19.54
CA ALA A 96 -2.04 -9.12 -18.31
C ALA A 96 -3.16 -9.24 -17.26
N LYS A 97 -4.42 -9.14 -17.68
CA LYS A 97 -5.60 -9.36 -16.81
C LYS A 97 -5.59 -10.75 -16.20
N ASN A 98 -5.40 -11.79 -17.01
CA ASN A 98 -5.38 -13.17 -16.53
C ASN A 98 -4.27 -13.39 -15.48
N ARG A 99 -3.06 -12.89 -15.74
CA ARG A 99 -1.93 -13.01 -14.78
C ARG A 99 -2.21 -12.28 -13.46
N ILE A 100 -2.87 -11.13 -13.48
CA ILE A 100 -3.27 -10.40 -12.27
C ILE A 100 -4.36 -11.16 -11.49
N ILE A 101 -5.32 -11.77 -12.19
CA ILE A 101 -6.36 -12.60 -11.57
C ILE A 101 -5.74 -13.85 -10.94
N GLU A 102 -4.83 -14.52 -11.64
CA GLU A 102 -4.09 -15.69 -11.14
C GLU A 102 -3.24 -15.33 -9.92
N TYR A 103 -2.56 -14.19 -9.95
CA TYR A 103 -1.87 -13.64 -8.78
C TYR A 103 -2.84 -13.48 -7.59
N GLY A 104 -3.98 -12.84 -7.80
CA GLY A 104 -5.00 -12.70 -6.75
C GLY A 104 -5.47 -14.03 -6.18
N LYS A 105 -5.76 -15.02 -7.04
CA LYS A 105 -6.15 -16.38 -6.62
C LYS A 105 -5.06 -17.08 -5.81
N LYS A 106 -3.80 -16.99 -6.26
CA LYS A 106 -2.64 -17.60 -5.60
C LYS A 106 -2.40 -17.05 -4.21
N HIS A 107 -2.64 -15.76 -4.02
CA HIS A 107 -2.51 -15.08 -2.73
C HIS A 107 -3.81 -15.11 -1.91
N HIS A 108 -4.83 -15.88 -2.32
CA HIS A 108 -6.12 -16.01 -1.66
C HIS A 108 -6.87 -14.68 -1.47
N TYR A 109 -6.67 -13.74 -2.39
CA TYR A 109 -7.37 -12.45 -2.38
C TYR A 109 -8.81 -12.61 -2.86
N ARG A 110 -9.73 -11.89 -2.22
CA ARG A 110 -11.10 -11.74 -2.70
C ARG A 110 -11.08 -10.80 -3.90
N ILE A 111 -11.31 -11.35 -5.09
CA ILE A 111 -11.38 -10.58 -6.33
C ILE A 111 -12.80 -10.03 -6.48
N SER A 112 -12.95 -8.72 -6.61
CA SER A 112 -14.26 -8.07 -6.83
C SER A 112 -14.26 -7.12 -8.02
N ASN A 113 -15.46 -6.90 -8.58
CA ASN A 113 -15.78 -5.98 -9.68
C ASN A 113 -14.82 -6.08 -10.89
N VAL A 114 -14.76 -7.25 -11.52
CA VAL A 114 -14.07 -7.46 -12.80
C VAL A 114 -14.95 -6.91 -13.94
N SER A 115 -15.08 -5.58 -14.03
CA SER A 115 -15.85 -4.93 -15.08
C SER A 115 -14.95 -4.04 -15.95
N GLY A 116 -14.89 -4.36 -17.24
CA GLY A 116 -14.12 -3.65 -18.25
C GLY A 116 -12.61 -3.62 -18.00
N ASN A 117 -12.15 -2.56 -17.34
CA ASN A 117 -10.74 -2.21 -17.13
C ASN A 117 -10.38 -2.08 -15.64
N LEU A 118 -11.23 -2.52 -14.72
CA LEU A 118 -11.02 -2.39 -13.29
C LEU A 118 -10.98 -3.77 -12.64
N ILE A 119 -10.03 -3.97 -11.73
CA ILE A 119 -9.94 -5.14 -10.86
C ILE A 119 -9.65 -4.67 -9.44
N PHE A 120 -10.42 -5.19 -8.48
CA PHE A 120 -10.08 -5.07 -7.06
C PHE A 120 -9.53 -6.41 -6.56
N LEU A 121 -8.34 -6.37 -5.98
CA LEU A 121 -7.78 -7.48 -5.22
C LEU A 121 -7.85 -7.13 -3.74
N ASN A 122 -8.74 -7.77 -3.00
CA ASN A 122 -8.90 -7.50 -1.58
C ASN A 122 -8.22 -8.58 -0.75
N GLU A 123 -7.21 -8.16 0.01
CA GLU A 123 -6.46 -8.97 0.94
C GLU A 123 -7.08 -8.83 2.33
N PRO A 124 -7.72 -9.89 2.88
CA PRO A 124 -8.12 -9.89 4.27
C PRO A 124 -6.85 -9.84 5.12
N SER A 125 -6.66 -8.78 5.91
CA SER A 125 -5.47 -8.68 6.75
C SER A 125 -5.75 -9.40 8.06
N ASP A 126 -5.32 -10.65 8.16
CA ASP A 126 -5.60 -11.50 9.33
C ASP A 126 -4.37 -11.80 10.21
N ILE A 127 -3.16 -11.38 9.82
CA ILE A 127 -1.93 -11.89 10.47
C ILE A 127 -1.20 -10.86 11.34
N TYR A 128 -1.34 -9.55 11.08
CA TYR A 128 -0.56 -8.51 11.79
C TYR A 128 -1.33 -7.22 12.14
N SER A 129 -2.64 -7.15 11.88
CA SER A 129 -3.47 -6.02 12.30
C SER A 129 -4.06 -6.29 13.69
N LEU A 130 -3.95 -5.31 14.59
CA LEU A 130 -4.56 -5.30 15.94
C LEU A 130 -6.11 -5.30 15.94
N GLY A 131 -6.77 -5.77 14.88
CA GLY A 131 -8.21 -5.87 14.76
C GLY A 131 -8.63 -6.81 13.63
N LYS A 132 -9.78 -7.48 13.79
CA LYS A 132 -10.33 -8.52 12.91
C LYS A 132 -11.04 -7.99 11.65
N ASP A 133 -10.96 -6.69 11.36
CA ASP A 133 -11.78 -6.06 10.30
C ASP A 133 -10.96 -5.16 9.35
N TYR A 134 -9.68 -5.45 9.17
CA TYR A 134 -8.86 -4.71 8.21
C TYR A 134 -8.80 -5.46 6.88
N GLU A 135 -9.08 -4.74 5.80
CA GLU A 135 -9.01 -5.25 4.42
C GLU A 135 -8.11 -4.31 3.62
N GLN A 136 -7.07 -4.86 2.99
CA GLN A 136 -6.23 -4.09 2.09
C GLN A 136 -6.70 -4.33 0.65
N THR A 137 -7.19 -3.28 0.00
CA THR A 137 -7.67 -3.35 -1.38
C THR A 137 -6.61 -2.79 -2.32
N THR A 138 -6.14 -3.63 -3.24
CA THR A 138 -5.37 -3.19 -4.41
C THR A 138 -6.36 -2.88 -5.53
N ILE A 139 -6.38 -1.62 -5.96
CA ILE A 139 -7.24 -1.13 -7.04
C ILE A 139 -6.39 -1.05 -8.30
N ILE A 140 -6.81 -1.71 -9.37
CA ILE A 140 -6.04 -1.83 -10.61
C ILE A 140 -6.89 -1.38 -11.78
N PHE A 141 -6.43 -0.38 -12.51
CA PHE A 141 -7.00 0.09 -13.76
C PHE A 141 -6.11 -0.34 -14.94
N PHE A 142 -6.71 -0.87 -16.00
CA PHE A 142 -6.02 -1.15 -17.25
C PHE A 142 -6.20 0.03 -18.21
N LYS A 143 -5.08 0.58 -18.67
CA LYS A 143 -5.03 1.65 -19.67
C LYS A 143 -4.04 1.26 -20.74
N ASP A 144 -4.54 0.95 -21.93
CA ASP A 144 -3.71 0.53 -23.07
C ASP A 144 -2.78 -0.64 -22.69
N ASN A 145 -1.45 -0.42 -22.80
CA ASN A 145 -0.38 -1.35 -22.45
C ASN A 145 0.22 -1.07 -21.05
N ALA A 146 -0.57 -0.52 -20.14
CA ALA A 146 -0.16 -0.23 -18.78
C ALA A 146 -1.26 -0.55 -17.77
N ILE A 147 -0.83 -0.87 -16.55
CA ILE A 147 -1.71 -0.81 -15.39
C ILE A 147 -1.42 0.46 -14.59
N LEU A 148 -2.49 1.07 -14.09
CA LEU A 148 -2.46 2.09 -13.06
C LEU A 148 -3.02 1.47 -11.79
N TYR A 149 -2.25 1.43 -10.70
CA TYR A 149 -2.71 0.77 -9.48
C TYR A 149 -2.41 1.58 -8.23
N THR A 150 -3.20 1.37 -7.19
CA THR A 150 -2.89 1.83 -5.83
C THR A 150 -3.38 0.83 -4.79
N LEU A 151 -2.87 0.95 -3.56
CA LEU A 151 -3.26 0.14 -2.42
C LEU A 151 -3.88 1.05 -1.37
N ILE A 152 -5.08 0.67 -0.91
CA ILE A 152 -5.75 1.32 0.21
C ILE A 152 -5.92 0.28 1.30
N LYS A 153 -5.60 0.65 2.53
CA LYS A 153 -5.95 -0.14 3.71
C LYS A 153 -7.24 0.41 4.29
N GLU A 154 -8.24 -0.44 4.38
CA GLU A 154 -9.48 -0.18 5.08
C GLU A 154 -9.46 -0.87 6.44
N GLY A 155 -10.05 -0.22 7.43
CA GLY A 155 -10.16 -0.75 8.78
C GLY A 155 -11.37 -0.20 9.49
N SER A 156 -11.90 -0.94 10.47
CA SER A 156 -13.02 -0.49 11.29
C SER A 156 -12.69 0.71 12.20
N ARG A 157 -11.39 1.02 12.42
CA ARG A 157 -10.94 2.06 13.37
C ARG A 157 -9.93 3.08 12.86
N SER A 158 -9.26 2.83 11.73
CA SER A 158 -8.24 3.77 11.22
C SER A 158 -7.91 3.54 9.76
N ASN A 159 -7.92 4.64 8.98
CA ASN A 159 -7.42 4.70 7.62
C ASN A 159 -5.89 4.84 7.55
N PHE A 160 -5.17 3.96 8.24
CA PHE A 160 -3.71 4.00 8.26
C PHE A 160 -3.13 3.64 6.89
N THR A 161 -2.06 4.32 6.48
CA THR A 161 -1.45 4.10 5.16
C THR A 161 -0.79 2.73 5.05
N VAL A 162 -0.79 2.19 3.84
CA VAL A 162 0.04 1.03 3.51
C VAL A 162 1.52 1.43 3.54
N LEU A 163 2.32 0.75 4.36
CA LEU A 163 3.75 1.04 4.52
C LEU A 163 4.62 0.20 3.59
N LEU A 164 4.62 -1.13 3.76
CA LEU A 164 5.58 -2.01 3.09
C LEU A 164 4.99 -2.80 1.92
N SER A 165 3.74 -3.26 2.02
CA SER A 165 3.11 -4.09 0.98
C SER A 165 3.05 -3.38 -0.37
N GLN A 166 2.92 -2.04 -0.39
CA GLN A 166 3.00 -1.26 -1.64
C GLN A 166 4.28 -1.48 -2.46
N HIS A 167 5.41 -1.79 -1.83
CA HIS A 167 6.68 -2.05 -2.51
C HIS A 167 6.77 -3.50 -2.97
N LEU A 168 6.26 -4.43 -2.16
CA LEU A 168 6.18 -5.86 -2.51
C LEU A 168 5.26 -6.07 -3.71
N THR A 169 4.03 -5.53 -3.65
CA THR A 169 3.06 -5.58 -4.75
C THR A 169 3.62 -4.94 -6.02
N LYS A 170 4.38 -3.83 -5.90
CA LYS A 170 5.08 -3.22 -7.06
C LYS A 170 6.07 -4.20 -7.70
N SER A 171 6.87 -4.86 -6.88
CA SER A 171 7.88 -5.83 -7.33
C SER A 171 7.20 -7.03 -8.00
N ASP A 172 6.14 -7.56 -7.40
CA ASP A 172 5.39 -8.70 -7.91
C ASP A 172 4.68 -8.38 -9.22
N PHE A 173 3.98 -7.24 -9.31
CA PHE A 173 3.33 -6.81 -10.55
C PHE A 173 4.35 -6.59 -11.67
N LYS A 174 5.50 -5.99 -11.36
CA LYS A 174 6.58 -5.87 -12.34
C LYS A 174 7.12 -7.21 -12.81
N LYS A 175 7.07 -8.27 -12.00
CA LYS A 175 7.52 -9.61 -12.39
C LYS A 175 6.46 -10.32 -13.24
N ILE A 176 5.21 -10.38 -12.76
CA ILE A 176 4.15 -11.13 -13.44
C ILE A 176 3.77 -10.51 -14.79
N LEU A 177 3.96 -9.20 -14.97
CA LEU A 177 3.64 -8.50 -16.23
C LEU A 177 4.78 -8.50 -17.25
N GLN A 178 5.94 -9.11 -16.95
CA GLN A 178 7.03 -9.22 -17.91
C GLN A 178 6.71 -10.25 -19.01
N PRO A 179 7.10 -10.00 -20.28
CA PRO A 179 6.85 -10.94 -21.38
C PRO A 179 7.42 -12.34 -21.14
N LYS A 180 8.61 -12.42 -20.54
CA LYS A 180 9.33 -13.67 -20.25
C LYS A 180 8.99 -14.28 -18.88
N TYR A 181 7.91 -13.86 -18.24
CA TYR A 181 7.50 -14.45 -16.97
C TYR A 181 7.26 -15.95 -17.15
N ARG A 182 8.07 -16.75 -16.48
CA ARG A 182 7.79 -18.15 -16.20
C ARG A 182 7.46 -18.21 -14.73
N GLU A 183 6.38 -18.90 -14.39
CA GLU A 183 6.11 -19.17 -12.98
C GLU A 183 7.34 -19.84 -12.36
N PRO A 184 7.85 -19.34 -11.22
CA PRO A 184 8.84 -20.09 -10.49
C PRO A 184 8.19 -21.41 -10.06
N ILE A 185 8.75 -22.53 -10.51
CA ILE A 185 8.45 -23.88 -10.00
C ILE A 185 8.40 -23.75 -8.47
N LYS A 186 7.25 -24.05 -7.86
CA LYS A 186 6.96 -23.88 -6.42
C LYS A 186 8.24 -24.08 -5.59
N ARG A 187 8.89 -22.98 -5.22
CA ARG A 187 9.82 -22.99 -4.10
C ARG A 187 9.00 -22.53 -2.92
N GLU A 188 8.84 -23.42 -1.95
CA GLU A 188 8.38 -23.05 -0.62
C GLU A 188 9.22 -21.84 -0.17
N THR A 189 8.55 -20.71 -0.01
CA THR A 189 9.20 -19.45 0.28
C THR A 189 9.81 -19.54 1.68
N TYR A 190 11.11 -19.29 1.81
CA TYR A 190 11.88 -19.25 3.07
C TYR A 190 11.22 -18.45 4.21
N PHE A 191 10.30 -17.53 3.90
CA PHE A 191 9.55 -16.75 4.89
C PHE A 191 8.41 -17.53 5.56
N ASN A 192 7.80 -18.51 4.89
CA ASN A 192 6.79 -19.37 5.52
C ASN A 192 7.43 -20.30 6.56
N SER A 193 8.67 -20.77 6.35
CA SER A 193 9.36 -21.57 7.36
C SER A 193 9.87 -20.76 8.56
N PHE A 194 10.06 -19.45 8.41
CA PHE A 194 10.57 -18.60 9.49
C PHE A 194 9.49 -18.19 10.49
N PHE A 195 8.21 -18.14 10.08
CA PHE A 195 7.10 -17.68 10.93
C PHE A 195 6.04 -18.76 11.24
N HIS A 196 6.06 -19.92 10.57
CA HIS A 196 5.23 -21.08 10.93
C HIS A 196 6.00 -22.18 11.68
N GLY A 197 7.24 -21.89 12.09
CA GLY A 197 8.00 -22.75 12.99
C GLY A 197 7.74 -22.40 14.45
N LEU A 198 6.54 -22.73 14.94
CA LEU A 198 6.20 -23.10 16.32
C LEU A 198 4.73 -23.51 16.41
#